data_AF-A0A171DGE7-F1
#
_entry.id   AF-A0A171DGE7-F1
#
_cell.length_a   1.000
_cell.length_b   1.000
_cell.length_c   1.000
_cell.angle_alpha   90.00
_cell.angle_beta   90.00
_cell.angle_gamma   90.00
#
_symmetry.space_group_name_H-M   'P 1'
#
loop_
_entity.id
_entity.type
_entity.pdbx_description
1 polymer ?
#
loop_
_entity_poly.entity_id
_entity_poly.type
_entity_poly.pdbx_seq_one_letter_code
_entity_poly.pdbx_strand_id
1 'polypeptide(L)'
;MTPAPTSKLIVIDDDPTGSQTVHSCLLLLSWRVETLVAGLQHPANVVFILANTRALPRRAAEVRLRAICRNLRLALKRLNLEHWQLVSRGDSTLRSHFPLEAQVLSQELGPFAVVFLLPAFLPGGRTTVGGHHFLHGQPVHLSSYA
;
A
#
# COMPACT_ATOMS: atom_id res chain seq x y z
N MET A 1 23.36 -23.82 1.02
CA MET A 1 22.81 -22.46 0.83
C MET A 1 21.61 -22.33 1.76
N THR A 2 21.70 -21.50 2.80
CA THR A 2 20.53 -21.12 3.60
C THR A 2 19.56 -20.39 2.67
N PRO A 3 18.27 -20.76 2.61
CA PRO A 3 17.31 -20.01 1.81
C PRO A 3 17.35 -18.55 2.25
N ALA A 4 17.34 -17.63 1.29
CA ALA A 4 17.21 -16.21 1.59
C ALA A 4 15.98 -16.03 2.49
N PRO A 5 16.07 -15.24 3.57
CA PRO A 5 14.93 -15.03 4.45
C PRO A 5 13.74 -14.55 3.61
N THR A 6 12.60 -15.24 3.73
CA THR A 6 11.37 -14.85 3.03
C THR A 6 10.95 -13.46 3.50
N SER A 7 11.25 -12.46 2.68
CA SER A 7 10.87 -11.07 2.93
C SER A 7 9.35 -10.94 2.88
N LYS A 8 8.75 -10.30 3.89
CA LYS A 8 7.32 -9.99 3.89
C LYS A 8 7.04 -8.77 3.02
N LEU A 9 6.12 -8.89 2.08
CA LEU A 9 5.57 -7.77 1.32
C LEU A 9 4.32 -7.26 2.05
N ILE A 10 4.42 -6.07 2.63
CA ILE A 10 3.32 -5.43 3.35
C ILE A 10 2.67 -4.41 2.41
N VAL A 11 1.38 -4.58 2.17
CA VAL A 11 0.59 -3.70 1.30
C VAL A 11 -0.39 -2.91 2.17
N ILE A 12 -0.36 -1.59 2.08
CA ILE A 12 -1.39 -0.73 2.66
C ILE A 12 -2.33 -0.34 1.53
N ASP A 13 -3.57 -0.82 1.60
CA ASP A 13 -4.57 -0.68 0.54
C ASP A 13 -5.57 0.44 0.87
N ASP A 14 -5.73 1.41 -0.03
CA ASP A 14 -6.60 2.57 0.19
C ASP A 14 -8.10 2.24 0.12
N ASP A 15 -8.48 1.06 -0.38
CA ASP A 15 -9.86 0.64 -0.65
C ASP A 15 -10.00 -0.90 -0.71
N PRO A 16 -11.10 -1.50 -0.21
CA PRO A 16 -11.27 -2.96 -0.17
C PRO A 16 -11.27 -3.68 -1.53
N THR A 17 -11.60 -2.99 -2.63
CA THR A 17 -11.77 -3.65 -3.94
C THR A 17 -10.44 -4.15 -4.53
N GLY A 18 -9.32 -3.49 -4.22
CA GLY A 18 -8.01 -3.81 -4.79
C GLY A 18 -7.56 -5.23 -4.44
N SER A 19 -7.71 -5.61 -3.17
CA SER A 19 -7.38 -6.95 -2.66
C SER A 19 -8.14 -8.10 -3.32
N GLN A 20 -9.30 -7.85 -3.95
CA GLN A 20 -10.11 -8.89 -4.61
C GLN A 20 -9.48 -9.43 -5.91
N THR A 21 -8.46 -8.75 -6.43
CA THR A 21 -7.79 -9.09 -7.71
C THR A 21 -6.56 -10.00 -7.53
N VAL A 22 -6.22 -10.37 -6.29
CA VAL A 22 -5.06 -11.22 -5.97
C VAL A 22 -5.49 -12.42 -5.12
N HIS A 23 -4.71 -13.51 -5.17
CA HIS A 23 -4.95 -14.71 -4.36
C HIS A 23 -3.74 -15.04 -3.50
N SER A 24 -3.91 -15.96 -2.54
CA SER A 24 -2.82 -16.44 -1.65
C SER A 24 -2.13 -15.33 -0.83
N CYS A 25 -2.86 -14.24 -0.57
CA CYS A 25 -2.43 -13.12 0.26
C CYS A 25 -3.31 -13.06 1.52
N LEU A 26 -2.75 -12.57 2.62
CA LEU A 26 -3.53 -12.33 3.83
C LEU A 26 -4.12 -10.91 3.77
N LEU A 27 -5.40 -10.75 4.10
CA LEU A 27 -6.05 -9.44 4.22
C LEU A 27 -6.41 -9.16 5.68
N LEU A 28 -5.84 -8.10 6.24
CA LEU A 28 -6.12 -7.61 7.58
C LEU A 28 -7.09 -6.42 7.49
N LEU A 29 -8.27 -6.58 8.10
CA LEU A 29 -9.28 -5.53 8.20
C LEU A 29 -9.10 -4.62 9.42
N SER A 30 -8.03 -4.86 10.19
CA SER A 30 -7.67 -4.10 11.38
C SER A 30 -6.16 -3.98 11.50
N TRP A 31 -5.71 -2.86 12.05
CA TRP A 31 -4.29 -2.57 12.31
C TRP A 31 -3.99 -2.51 13.81
N ARG A 32 -4.73 -3.24 14.64
CA ARG A 32 -4.31 -3.48 16.03
C ARG A 32 -2.97 -4.22 16.04
N VAL A 33 -2.11 -3.91 17.01
CA VAL A 33 -0.76 -4.51 17.09
C VAL A 33 -0.85 -6.03 17.13
N GLU A 34 -1.80 -6.60 17.87
CA GLU A 34 -1.98 -8.06 17.97
C GLU A 34 -2.37 -8.68 16.62
N THR A 35 -3.27 -8.04 15.88
CA THR A 35 -3.68 -8.47 14.53
C THR A 35 -2.51 -8.42 13.55
N LEU A 36 -1.70 -7.35 13.62
CA LEU A 36 -0.52 -7.19 12.77
C LEU A 36 0.55 -8.23 13.08
N VAL A 37 0.80 -8.53 14.36
CA VAL A 37 1.73 -9.58 14.78
C VAL A 37 1.28 -10.93 14.23
N ALA A 38 0.02 -11.31 14.43
CA ALA A 38 -0.52 -12.56 13.90
C ALA A 38 -0.43 -12.62 12.38
N GLY A 39 -0.74 -11.52 11.69
CA GLY A 39 -0.67 -11.45 10.23
C GLY A 39 0.74 -11.55 9.67
N LEU A 40 1.73 -10.92 10.32
CA LEU A 40 3.14 -10.99 9.94
C LEU A 40 3.77 -12.37 10.20
N GLN A 41 3.24 -13.14 11.15
CA GLN A 41 3.67 -14.53 11.40
C GLN A 41 3.01 -15.55 10.45
N HIS A 42 1.95 -15.16 9.75
CA HIS A 42 1.25 -16.05 8.81
C HIS A 42 2.21 -16.52 7.69
N PRO A 43 2.09 -17.76 7.17
CA PRO A 43 2.99 -18.26 6.11
C PRO A 43 2.96 -17.47 4.80
N ALA A 44 1.84 -16.83 4.47
CA ALA A 44 1.72 -15.99 3.27
C ALA A 44 2.75 -14.84 3.28
N ASN A 45 3.49 -14.67 2.18
CA ASN A 45 4.51 -13.63 2.09
C ASN A 45 3.93 -12.23 1.85
N VAL A 46 2.70 -12.13 1.34
CA VAL A 46 2.02 -10.87 1.07
C VAL A 46 0.91 -10.66 2.11
N VAL A 47 0.96 -9.52 2.80
CA VAL A 47 0.00 -9.13 3.82
C VAL A 47 -0.57 -7.76 3.45
N PHE A 48 -1.86 -7.72 3.15
CA PHE A 48 -2.64 -6.52 2.96
C PHE A 48 -3.15 -6.00 4.31
N ILE A 49 -3.05 -4.69 4.50
CA ILE A 49 -3.69 -3.95 5.58
C ILE A 49 -4.67 -3.01 4.91
N LEU A 50 -5.96 -3.23 5.13
CA LEU A 50 -6.99 -2.36 4.58
C LEU A 50 -7.02 -1.04 5.36
N ALA A 51 -6.53 0.04 4.74
CA ALA A 51 -6.61 1.38 5.30
C ALA A 51 -7.98 2.01 5.04
N ASN A 52 -8.61 1.69 3.91
CA ASN A 52 -9.92 2.22 3.49
C ASN A 52 -9.96 3.76 3.59
N THR A 53 -8.92 4.41 3.07
CA THR A 53 -8.67 5.85 3.17
C THR A 53 -9.14 6.64 1.97
N ARG A 54 -9.40 6.01 0.81
CA ARG A 54 -9.64 6.71 -0.47
C ARG A 54 -10.70 7.81 -0.40
N ALA A 55 -11.83 7.51 0.23
CA ALA A 55 -12.97 8.43 0.34
C ALA A 55 -12.86 9.40 1.53
N LEU A 56 -11.80 9.33 2.33
CA LEU A 56 -11.66 10.20 3.49
C LEU A 56 -11.18 11.60 3.08
N PRO A 57 -11.51 12.62 3.88
CA PRO A 57 -10.79 13.89 3.80
C PRO A 57 -9.30 13.67 4.06
N ARG A 58 -8.44 14.40 3.34
CA ARG A 58 -6.97 14.30 3.41
C ARG A 58 -6.42 14.20 4.84
N ARG A 59 -6.92 15.05 5.76
CA ARG A 59 -6.51 15.05 7.17
C ARG A 59 -6.86 13.75 7.91
N ALA A 60 -8.04 13.21 7.65
CA ALA A 60 -8.48 11.95 8.27
C ALA A 60 -7.69 10.75 7.71
N ALA A 61 -7.37 10.76 6.40
CA ALA A 61 -6.47 9.79 5.79
C ALA A 61 -5.07 9.83 6.42
N GLU A 62 -4.50 11.02 6.62
CA GLU A 62 -3.20 11.18 7.29
C GLU A 62 -3.20 10.57 8.70
N VAL A 63 -4.19 10.92 9.53
CA VAL A 63 -4.33 10.40 10.90
C VAL A 63 -4.38 8.86 10.88
N ARG A 64 -5.16 8.29 9.97
CA ARG A 64 -5.29 6.83 9.85
C ARG A 64 -3.98 6.18 9.39
N LEU A 65 -3.33 6.72 8.36
CA LEU A 65 -2.05 6.19 7.87
C LEU A 65 -0.98 6.22 8.96
N ARG A 66 -0.87 7.31 9.73
CA ARG A 66 0.05 7.37 10.88
C ARG A 66 -0.28 6.33 11.94
N ALA A 67 -1.56 6.12 12.26
CA ALA A 67 -1.97 5.09 13.21
C ALA A 67 -1.59 3.67 12.73
N ILE A 68 -1.82 3.37 11.45
CA ILE A 68 -1.40 2.10 10.83
C ILE A 68 0.12 1.94 10.93
N CYS A 69 0.89 2.95 10.51
CA CYS A 69 2.35 2.91 10.52
C CYS A 69 2.92 2.69 11.92
N ARG A 70 2.40 3.41 12.93
CA ARG A 70 2.86 3.29 14.32
C ARG A 70 2.61 1.90 14.87
N ASN A 71 1.43 1.34 14.64
CA ASN A 71 1.11 -0.01 15.09
C ASN A 71 1.92 -1.07 14.34
N LEU A 72 2.16 -0.85 13.04
CA LEU A 72 3.01 -1.73 12.24
C LEU A 72 4.45 -1.72 12.74
N ARG A 73 5.02 -0.55 13.04
CA ARG A 73 6.36 -0.42 13.63
C ARG A 73 6.49 -1.19 14.95
N LEU A 74 5.47 -1.13 15.81
CA LEU A 74 5.43 -1.90 17.05
C LEU A 74 5.40 -3.42 16.79
N ALA A 75 4.58 -3.87 15.82
CA ALA A 75 4.50 -5.27 15.45
C ALA A 75 5.80 -5.80 14.85
N LEU A 76 6.41 -5.05 13.93
CA LEU A 76 7.72 -5.37 13.32
C LEU A 76 8.81 -5.52 14.39
N LYS A 77 8.89 -4.56 15.32
CA LYS A 77 9.84 -4.59 16.44
C LYS A 77 9.61 -5.80 17.35
N ARG A 78 8.34 -6.13 17.66
CA ARG A 78 8.00 -7.29 18.51
C ARG A 78 8.43 -8.62 17.90
N LEU A 79 8.43 -8.70 16.57
CA LEU A 79 8.84 -9.90 15.83
C LEU A 79 10.32 -9.92 15.45
N ASN A 80 11.07 -8.85 15.73
CA ASN A 80 12.41 -8.62 15.19
C ASN A 80 12.47 -8.85 13.67
N LEU A 81 11.42 -8.40 12.95
CA LEU A 81 11.32 -8.60 11.50
C LEU A 81 12.04 -7.47 10.76
N GLU A 82 13.28 -7.74 10.33
CA GLU A 82 14.13 -6.76 9.65
C GLU A 82 13.95 -6.76 8.12
N HIS A 83 13.53 -7.90 7.54
CA HIS A 83 13.39 -8.06 6.10
C HIS A 83 11.91 -7.97 5.67
N TRP A 84 11.52 -6.78 5.23
CA TRP A 84 10.19 -6.52 4.69
C TRP A 84 10.24 -5.43 3.62
N GLN A 85 9.20 -5.39 2.80
CA GLN A 85 8.97 -4.38 1.75
C GLN A 85 7.59 -3.76 1.93
N LEU A 86 7.41 -2.55 1.41
CA LEU A 86 6.18 -1.78 1.55
C LEU A 86 5.63 -1.39 0.19
N VAL A 87 4.32 -1.55 0.03
CA VAL A 87 3.56 -1.03 -1.11
C VAL A 87 2.41 -0.19 -0.58
N SER A 88 2.36 1.09 -0.98
CA SER A 88 1.13 1.88 -0.89
C SER A 88 0.32 1.58 -2.13
N ARG A 89 -0.78 0.84 -1.99
CA ARG A 89 -1.67 0.50 -3.09
C ARG A 89 -2.80 1.51 -3.15
N GLY A 90 -2.86 2.22 -4.27
CA GLY A 90 -3.91 3.16 -4.59
C GLY A 90 -4.63 2.82 -5.89
N ASP A 91 -5.65 3.60 -6.20
CA ASP A 91 -6.39 3.51 -7.44
C ASP A 91 -5.52 3.84 -8.67
N SER A 92 -5.63 3.01 -9.72
CA SER A 92 -4.90 3.19 -10.98
C SER A 92 -5.21 4.51 -11.69
N THR A 93 -6.38 5.12 -11.47
CA THR A 93 -6.74 6.44 -12.01
C THR A 93 -6.35 7.61 -11.11
N LEU A 94 -5.40 7.40 -10.19
CA LEU A 94 -4.79 8.43 -9.33
C LEU A 94 -5.74 9.11 -8.32
N ARG A 95 -6.81 8.43 -7.91
CA ARG A 95 -7.77 8.95 -6.90
C ARG A 95 -7.34 8.73 -5.44
N SER A 96 -6.19 8.12 -5.20
CA SER A 96 -5.64 7.99 -3.85
C SER A 96 -5.09 9.32 -3.33
N HIS A 97 -4.61 9.37 -2.09
CA HIS A 97 -4.11 10.62 -1.49
C HIS A 97 -2.66 10.95 -1.86
N PHE A 98 -2.11 10.42 -2.96
CA PHE A 98 -0.75 10.76 -3.38
C PHE A 98 -0.56 12.30 -3.51
N PRO A 99 0.55 12.89 -3.01
CA PRO A 99 1.73 12.27 -2.41
C PRO A 99 1.68 12.06 -0.89
N LEU A 100 0.56 12.34 -0.21
CA LEU A 100 0.44 12.23 1.26
C LEU A 100 0.86 10.85 1.77
N GLU A 101 0.36 9.79 1.14
CA GLU A 101 0.64 8.42 1.54
C GLU A 101 2.15 8.15 1.56
N ALA A 102 2.85 8.43 0.46
CA ALA A 102 4.29 8.25 0.36
C ALA A 102 5.06 9.08 1.41
N GLN A 103 4.61 10.30 1.69
CA GLN A 103 5.23 11.18 2.69
C GLN A 103 5.06 10.62 4.11
N VAL A 104 3.85 10.22 4.49
CA VAL A 104 3.56 9.66 5.82
C VAL A 104 4.32 8.35 6.04
N LEU A 105 4.32 7.46 5.03
CA LEU A 105 5.02 6.18 5.10
C LEU A 105 6.53 6.39 5.28
N SER A 106 7.12 7.31 4.51
CA SER A 106 8.55 7.64 4.63
C SER A 106 8.90 8.20 6.01
N GLN A 107 8.03 9.03 6.59
CA GLN A 107 8.24 9.63 7.91
C GLN A 107 8.12 8.63 9.06
N GLU A 108 7.18 7.69 9.00
CA GLU A 108 6.87 6.79 10.12
C GLU A 108 7.59 5.43 10.02
N LEU A 109 7.91 4.96 8.81
CA LEU A 109 8.48 3.62 8.54
C LEU A 109 9.80 3.65 7.77
N GLY A 110 10.20 4.80 7.22
CA GLY A 110 11.44 4.95 6.46
C GLY A 110 12.68 5.21 7.33
N PRO A 111 13.74 5.84 6.75
CA PRO A 111 13.77 6.45 5.41
C PRO A 111 13.78 5.42 4.29
N PHE A 112 13.08 5.72 3.19
CA PHE A 112 13.19 4.96 1.93
C PHE A 112 14.07 5.74 0.97
N ALA A 113 15.00 5.05 0.30
CA ALA A 113 15.93 5.68 -0.64
C ALA A 113 15.22 6.20 -1.90
N VAL A 114 14.19 5.49 -2.35
CA VAL A 114 13.45 5.79 -3.59
C VAL A 114 11.97 5.45 -3.39
N VAL A 115 11.09 6.25 -4.00
CA VAL A 115 9.66 5.98 -4.13
C VAL A 115 9.33 5.81 -5.61
N PHE A 116 8.77 4.67 -6.00
CA PHE A 116 8.28 4.42 -7.35
C PHE A 116 6.76 4.65 -7.40
N LEU A 117 6.30 5.55 -8.26
CA LEU A 117 4.87 5.74 -8.56
C LEU A 117 4.51 5.00 -9.85
N LEU A 118 3.80 3.88 -9.73
CA LEU A 118 3.52 2.96 -10.84
C LEU A 118 2.00 2.73 -11.01
N PRO A 119 1.22 3.71 -11.49
CA PRO A 119 -0.24 3.59 -11.61
C PRO A 119 -0.70 2.80 -12.84
N ALA A 120 0.23 2.36 -13.70
CA ALA A 120 -0.10 1.61 -14.90
C ALA A 120 -0.77 0.27 -14.56
N PHE A 121 -1.92 0.02 -15.20
CA PHE A 121 -2.66 -1.24 -15.11
C PHE A 121 -3.15 -1.60 -16.51
N LEU A 122 -2.29 -2.32 -17.25
CA LEU A 122 -2.48 -2.59 -18.67
C LEU A 122 -3.79 -3.35 -18.99
N PRO A 123 -4.19 -4.39 -18.23
CA PRO A 123 -5.49 -5.04 -18.44
C PRO A 123 -6.68 -4.08 -18.29
N GLY A 124 -6.55 -3.06 -17.43
CA GLY A 124 -7.54 -2.01 -17.28
C GLY A 124 -7.39 -0.87 -18.29
N GLY A 125 -6.48 -0.94 -19.25
CA GLY A 125 -6.23 0.16 -20.20
C GLY A 125 -5.56 1.40 -19.59
N ARG A 126 -4.99 1.29 -18.37
CA ARG A 126 -4.25 2.38 -17.72
C ARG A 126 -2.78 2.30 -18.12
N THR A 127 -2.23 3.35 -18.72
CA THR A 127 -0.84 3.40 -19.18
C THR A 127 -0.14 4.65 -18.68
N THR A 128 1.18 4.57 -18.47
CA THR A 128 2.02 5.73 -18.14
C THR A 128 3.13 5.83 -19.17
N VAL A 129 3.19 6.94 -19.92
CA VAL A 129 4.17 7.17 -20.99
C VAL A 129 4.73 8.58 -20.84
N GLY A 130 6.05 8.71 -20.79
CA GLY A 130 6.72 10.01 -20.68
C GLY A 130 6.30 10.83 -19.43
N GLY A 131 5.88 10.18 -18.35
CA GLY A 131 5.37 10.84 -17.14
C GLY A 131 3.88 11.23 -17.18
N HIS A 132 3.19 11.00 -18.29
CA HIS A 132 1.75 11.24 -18.41
C HIS A 132 0.97 9.94 -18.22
N HIS A 133 -0.18 10.02 -17.54
CA HIS A 133 -1.03 8.87 -17.25
C HIS A 133 -2.35 8.92 -18.04
N PHE A 134 -2.72 7.78 -18.64
CA PHE A 134 -3.83 7.67 -19.58
C PHE A 134 -4.76 6.52 -19.21
N LEU A 135 -6.04 6.71 -19.46
CA LEU A 135 -7.10 5.69 -19.44
C LEU A 135 -7.60 5.49 -20.89
N HIS A 136 -7.39 4.31 -21.46
CA HIS A 136 -7.78 3.99 -22.83
C HIS A 136 -7.27 5.02 -23.87
N GLY A 137 -6.05 5.55 -23.67
CA GLY A 137 -5.43 6.56 -24.52
C GLY A 137 -5.82 8.01 -24.23
N GLN A 138 -6.82 8.25 -23.38
CA GLN A 138 -7.20 9.59 -22.93
C GLN A 138 -6.43 9.99 -21.67
N PRO A 139 -5.87 11.20 -21.56
CA PRO A 139 -5.26 11.68 -20.30
C PRO A 139 -6.24 11.55 -19.13
N VAL A 140 -5.79 10.98 -18.01
CA VAL A 140 -6.70 10.61 -16.90
C VAL A 140 -7.46 11.81 -16.32
N HIS A 141 -6.83 13.00 -16.29
CA HIS A 141 -7.43 14.25 -15.82
C HIS A 141 -8.50 14.83 -16.75
N LEU A 142 -8.71 14.24 -17.93
CA LEU A 142 -9.80 14.57 -18.86
C LEU A 142 -10.89 13.50 -18.86
N SER A 143 -10.72 12.42 -18.10
CA SER A 143 -11.68 11.32 -18.01
C SER A 143 -12.76 11.60 -16.95
N SER A 144 -13.73 10.70 -16.83
CA SER A 144 -14.75 10.74 -15.78
C SER A 144 -14.22 10.54 -14.34
N TYR A 145 -12.91 10.32 -14.17
CA TYR A 145 -12.26 10.11 -12.88
C TYR A 145 -11.47 11.34 -12.40
N ALA A 146 -11.54 12.46 -13.13
CA ALA A 146 -10.96 13.75 -12.75
C ALA A 146 -11.66 14.37 -11.52
#